data_AF-A0A433QQL5-F1
#
_entry.id   AF-A0A433QQL5-F1
#
_cell.length_a   1.000
_cell.length_b   1.000
_cell.length_c   1.000
_cell.angle_alpha   90.00
_cell.angle_beta   90.00
_cell.angle_gamma   90.00
#
_symmetry.space_group_name_H-M   'P 1'
#
loop_
_entity.id
_entity.type
_entity.pdbx_description
1 polymer ?
#
loop_
_entity_poly.entity_id
_entity_poly.type
_entity_poly.pdbx_seq_one_letter_code
_entity_poly.pdbx_strand_id
1 'polypeptide(L)'
;MKKSHGNIHITLAQGQIDLVTKVAVINKKVVLVLTEDRPRVIQNAADVSGPCSRPSSPPVGWPRHWRGALGITNPSGRLRHTYPRYLGNQGLVYWRQVNDNNWQSLYEFGHGLSYWTFAYSNITVSSTTLTPKHPVKASVRSLSMLLSRICAP
;
A
#
# COMPACT_ATOMS: atom_id res chain seq x y z
N MET A 1 -21.99 0.53 -20.30
CA MET A 1 -20.82 1.14 -19.62
C MET A 1 -19.96 1.86 -20.67
N LYS A 2 -20.03 3.19 -20.77
CA LYS A 2 -19.08 3.96 -21.57
C LYS A 2 -17.71 3.86 -20.88
N LYS A 3 -16.71 3.23 -21.53
CA LYS A 3 -15.32 3.39 -21.10
C LYS A 3 -14.94 4.85 -21.41
N SER A 4 -14.92 5.68 -20.38
CA SER A 4 -14.40 7.05 -20.49
C SER A 4 -12.93 7.01 -20.92
N HIS A 5 -12.52 7.97 -21.74
CA HIS A 5 -11.16 8.09 -22.27
C HIS A 5 -10.13 8.03 -21.13
N GLY A 6 -9.12 7.16 -21.28
CA GLY A 6 -8.09 6.96 -20.27
C GLY A 6 -7.27 8.23 -20.08
N ASN A 7 -7.18 8.73 -18.85
CA ASN A 7 -6.24 9.79 -18.51
C ASN A 7 -4.81 9.23 -18.61
N ILE A 8 -4.01 9.79 -19.52
CA ILE A 8 -2.59 9.43 -19.73
C ILE A 8 -1.67 9.97 -18.63
N HIS A 9 -2.15 10.95 -17.86
CA HIS A 9 -1.43 11.50 -16.71
C HIS A 9 -1.83 10.76 -15.43
N ILE A 10 -0.90 10.00 -14.87
CA ILE A 10 -1.10 9.30 -13.58
C ILE A 10 -0.82 10.18 -12.37
N THR A 11 -0.35 11.41 -12.57
CA THR A 11 -0.15 12.34 -11.46
C THR A 11 -1.50 12.70 -10.86
N LEU A 12 -1.51 13.04 -9.57
CA LEU A 12 -2.68 13.67 -8.96
C LEU A 12 -2.95 15.02 -9.65
N ALA A 13 -4.21 15.46 -9.68
CA ALA A 13 -4.52 16.78 -10.24
C ALA A 13 -3.87 17.87 -9.39
N GLN A 14 -3.30 18.90 -10.01
CA GLN A 14 -2.54 19.94 -9.29
C GLN A 14 -3.36 20.59 -8.18
N GLY A 15 -4.65 20.89 -8.41
CA GLY A 15 -5.51 21.46 -7.38
C GLY A 15 -5.71 20.57 -6.14
N GLN A 16 -5.61 19.24 -6.29
CA GLN A 16 -5.65 18.31 -5.15
C GLN A 16 -4.33 18.32 -4.37
N ILE A 17 -3.20 18.42 -5.07
CA ILE A 17 -1.87 18.53 -4.45
C ILE A 17 -1.79 19.84 -3.65
N ASP A 18 -2.24 20.95 -4.24
CA ASP A 18 -2.24 22.27 -3.60
C ASP A 18 -3.15 22.28 -2.36
N LEU A 19 -4.30 21.60 -2.42
CA LEU A 19 -5.20 21.45 -1.27
C LEU A 19 -4.52 20.70 -0.13
N VAL A 20 -3.95 19.52 -0.40
CA VAL A 20 -3.25 18.72 0.63
C VAL A 20 -2.10 19.52 1.24
N THR A 21 -1.31 20.21 0.40
CA THR A 21 -0.17 21.03 0.85
C THR A 21 -0.63 22.18 1.74
N LYS A 22 -1.67 22.93 1.35
CA LYS A 22 -2.20 24.04 2.16
C LYS A 22 -2.80 23.57 3.48
N VAL A 23 -3.54 22.46 3.47
CA VAL A 23 -4.16 21.91 4.69
C VAL A 23 -3.09 21.40 5.66
N ALA A 24 -2.00 20.82 5.15
CA ALA A 24 -0.88 20.35 5.96
C ALA A 24 -0.09 21.47 6.65
N VAL A 25 0.00 22.66 6.03
CA VAL A 25 0.62 23.84 6.66
C VAL A 25 -0.18 24.31 7.87
N ILE A 26 -1.52 24.21 7.81
CA ILE A 26 -2.41 24.71 8.86
C ILE A 26 -2.51 23.72 10.04
N ASN A 27 -2.57 22.42 9.76
CA ASN A 27 -2.71 21.40 10.78
C ASN A 27 -1.77 20.21 10.51
N LYS A 28 -1.01 19.80 11.52
CA LYS A 28 -0.06 18.68 11.39
C LYS A 28 -0.74 17.30 11.35
N LYS A 29 -2.02 17.21 11.75
CA LYS A 29 -2.77 15.94 11.83
C LYS A 29 -3.74 15.79 10.66
N VAL A 30 -3.20 15.56 9.47
CA VAL A 30 -4.00 15.33 8.24
C VAL A 30 -3.85 13.87 7.82
N VAL A 31 -4.99 13.21 7.57
CA VAL A 31 -5.02 11.84 7.03
C VAL A 31 -5.52 11.89 5.60
N LEU A 32 -4.69 11.44 4.66
CA LEU A 32 -5.04 11.36 3.25
C LEU A 32 -5.65 9.99 2.93
N VAL A 33 -6.90 10.01 2.48
CA VAL A 33 -7.61 8.82 2.01
C VAL A 33 -7.66 8.87 0.48
N LEU A 34 -7.01 7.91 -0.16
CA LEU A 34 -6.93 7.84 -1.63
C LEU A 34 -7.97 6.86 -2.16
N THR A 35 -8.97 7.39 -2.86
CA THR A 35 -9.97 6.62 -3.59
C THR A 35 -9.58 6.56 -5.06
N GLU A 36 -8.83 5.52 -5.44
CA GLU A 36 -8.28 5.40 -6.78
C GLU A 36 -8.33 3.95 -7.28
N ASP A 37 -8.73 3.73 -8.52
CA ASP A 37 -8.77 2.38 -9.09
C ASP A 37 -7.42 1.90 -9.62
N ARG A 38 -6.46 2.83 -9.74
CA ARG A 38 -5.17 2.62 -10.40
C ARG A 38 -4.08 3.37 -9.63
N PRO A 39 -2.86 2.85 -9.57
CA PRO A 39 -1.75 3.55 -8.95
C PRO A 39 -1.51 4.90 -9.64
N ARG A 40 -1.40 5.96 -8.84
CA ARG A 40 -1.02 7.30 -9.28
C ARG A 40 0.40 7.62 -8.81
N VAL A 41 0.99 8.70 -9.30
CA VAL A 41 2.22 9.23 -8.68
C VAL A 41 1.81 10.23 -7.60
N ILE A 42 2.09 9.89 -6.34
CA ILE A 42 1.65 10.63 -5.15
C ILE A 42 2.79 11.15 -4.27
N GLN A 43 4.05 11.11 -4.73
CA GLN A 43 5.24 11.36 -3.90
C GLN A 43 5.07 12.60 -3.00
N ASN A 44 4.67 13.74 -3.56
CA ASN A 44 4.49 15.00 -2.82
C ASN A 44 3.36 14.95 -1.76
N ALA A 45 2.36 14.08 -1.94
CA ALA A 45 1.24 13.94 -1.02
C ALA A 45 1.45 12.83 0.03
N ALA A 46 2.23 11.80 -0.31
CA ALA A 46 2.58 10.70 0.59
C ALA A 46 3.54 11.12 1.71
N ASP A 47 4.45 12.06 1.42
CA ASP A 47 5.38 12.61 2.44
C ASP A 47 4.65 13.39 3.54
N VAL A 48 3.44 13.88 3.23
CA VAL A 48 2.61 14.71 4.12
C VAL A 48 1.65 13.86 4.96
N SER A 49 1.32 12.67 4.51
CA SER A 49 0.28 11.84 5.13
C SER A 49 0.38 10.38 4.70
N GLY A 50 0.29 9.47 5.68
CA GLY A 50 0.34 8.03 5.43
C GLY A 50 -0.74 7.60 4.43
N PRO A 51 -0.40 7.10 3.23
CA PRO A 51 -1.37 6.87 2.18
C PRO A 51 -2.20 5.61 2.46
N CYS A 52 -3.50 5.78 2.57
CA CYS A 52 -4.45 4.67 2.54
C CYS A 52 -5.04 4.58 1.12
N SER A 53 -4.39 3.82 0.23
CA SER A 53 -4.86 3.56 -1.14
C SER A 53 -5.90 2.45 -1.16
N ARG A 54 -7.05 2.69 -1.82
CA ARG A 54 -8.04 1.63 -2.07
C ARG A 54 -8.55 1.67 -3.52
N PRO A 55 -8.62 0.51 -4.22
CA PRO A 55 -9.33 0.37 -5.50
C PRO A 55 -10.81 0.76 -5.37
N SER A 56 -11.29 1.61 -6.28
CA SER A 56 -12.69 2.07 -6.35
C SER A 56 -13.57 1.03 -7.08
N SER A 57 -14.59 0.37 -6.50
CA SER A 57 -16.04 0.76 -6.48
C SER A 57 -16.94 -0.49 -6.73
N PRO A 58 -18.32 -0.57 -6.59
CA PRO A 58 -19.41 0.22 -5.92
C PRO A 58 -20.41 -0.69 -5.09
N PRO A 59 -21.69 -0.35 -4.70
CA PRO A 59 -22.38 0.92 -4.38
C PRO A 59 -22.76 1.10 -2.87
N VAL A 60 -22.62 0.07 -2.03
CA VAL A 60 -23.06 0.04 -0.61
C VAL A 60 -21.85 -0.12 0.32
N GLY A 61 -21.12 0.96 0.61
CA GLY A 61 -19.86 0.81 1.37
C GLY A 61 -19.38 2.03 2.16
N TRP A 62 -20.12 3.13 2.16
CA TRP A 62 -19.75 4.32 2.92
C TRP A 62 -19.63 4.08 4.44
N PRO A 63 -20.34 3.15 5.10
CA PRO A 63 -20.16 2.97 6.55
C PRO A 63 -18.88 2.22 6.99
N ARG A 64 -18.14 1.57 6.07
CA ARG A 64 -16.95 0.76 6.43
C ARG A 64 -15.60 1.42 6.13
N HIS A 65 -15.53 2.40 5.22
CA HIS A 65 -14.24 2.97 4.79
C HIS A 65 -13.51 3.73 5.92
N TRP A 66 -14.24 4.49 6.74
CA TRP A 66 -13.68 5.27 7.85
C TRP A 66 -13.48 4.42 9.11
N ARG A 67 -14.02 3.20 9.19
CA ARG A 67 -13.82 2.30 10.35
C ARG A 67 -12.37 1.91 10.56
N GLY A 68 -11.61 1.83 9.47
CA GLY A 68 -10.15 1.79 9.52
C GLY A 68 -9.64 3.05 10.19
N ALA A 69 -9.77 4.21 9.57
CA ALA A 69 -9.31 5.51 10.09
C ALA A 69 -9.75 5.83 11.54
N LEU A 70 -10.91 5.33 11.97
CA LEU A 70 -11.45 5.47 13.32
C LEU A 70 -10.94 4.45 14.34
N GLY A 71 -10.14 3.47 13.93
CA GLY A 71 -9.66 2.41 14.81
C GLY A 71 -10.71 1.37 15.19
N ILE A 72 -11.91 1.38 14.58
CA ILE A 72 -12.95 0.38 14.82
C ILE A 72 -12.54 -0.99 14.25
N THR A 73 -11.74 -1.00 13.19
CA THR A 73 -11.21 -2.23 12.57
C THR A 73 -9.75 -2.06 12.18
N ASN A 74 -8.94 -3.08 12.46
CA ASN A 74 -7.53 -3.10 12.06
C ASN A 74 -7.39 -3.22 10.54
N PRO A 75 -6.70 -2.28 9.85
CA PRO A 75 -6.42 -2.44 8.43
C PRO A 75 -5.49 -3.64 8.20
N SER A 76 -5.90 -4.53 7.32
CA SER A 76 -5.15 -5.72 6.90
C SER A 76 -4.94 -5.77 5.38
N GLY A 77 -5.26 -4.68 4.69
CA GLY A 77 -5.10 -4.59 3.24
C GLY A 77 -3.63 -4.63 2.83
N ARG A 78 -3.32 -5.43 1.81
CA ARG A 78 -2.01 -5.46 1.16
C ARG A 78 -2.16 -5.09 -0.31
N LEU A 79 -1.18 -4.36 -0.84
CA LEU A 79 -1.16 -3.92 -2.22
C LEU A 79 -1.07 -5.11 -3.18
N ARG A 80 -1.93 -5.14 -4.19
CA ARG A 80 -1.92 -6.16 -5.26
C ARG A 80 -1.02 -5.78 -6.44
N HIS A 81 -0.48 -4.57 -6.43
CA HIS A 81 0.40 -4.04 -7.48
C HIS A 81 1.49 -3.19 -6.81
N THR A 82 2.64 -3.09 -7.46
CA THR A 82 3.69 -2.17 -7.04
C THR A 82 3.26 -0.74 -7.34
N TYR A 83 3.43 0.15 -6.36
CA TYR A 83 3.09 1.55 -6.48
C TYR A 83 4.27 2.34 -7.06
N PRO A 84 4.11 3.06 -8.18
CA PRO A 84 5.20 3.77 -8.83
C PRO A 84 5.61 5.01 -8.04
N ARG A 85 6.92 5.28 -7.97
CA ARG A 85 7.43 6.54 -7.42
C ARG A 85 7.41 7.67 -8.45
N TYR A 86 7.78 7.36 -9.69
CA TYR A 86 7.91 8.31 -10.79
C TYR A 86 7.05 7.91 -11.99
N LEU A 87 6.81 8.86 -12.89
CA LEU A 87 6.06 8.64 -14.13
C LEU A 87 6.66 7.54 -15.01
N GLY A 88 8.00 7.45 -15.08
CA GLY A 88 8.70 6.41 -15.84
C GLY A 88 8.53 4.99 -15.27
N ASN A 89 7.99 4.84 -14.05
CA ASN A 89 7.89 3.57 -13.34
C ASN A 89 6.47 2.96 -13.43
N GLN A 90 5.68 3.37 -14.43
CA GLN A 90 4.28 3.01 -14.61
C GLN A 90 3.96 1.52 -14.85
N GLY A 91 4.98 0.68 -15.02
CA GLY A 91 4.83 -0.75 -15.31
C GLY A 91 5.62 -1.66 -14.37
N LEU A 92 6.00 -1.17 -13.18
CA LEU A 92 6.80 -1.98 -12.26
C LEU A 92 6.05 -3.26 -11.83
N VAL A 93 6.59 -4.40 -12.22
CA VAL A 93 6.12 -5.73 -11.83
C VAL A 93 6.96 -6.29 -10.70
N TYR A 94 6.33 -6.98 -9.75
CA TYR A 94 7.05 -7.55 -8.61
C TYR A 94 8.04 -8.65 -9.05
N TRP A 95 7.71 -9.39 -10.11
CA TRP A 95 8.55 -10.41 -10.70
C TRP A 95 9.54 -9.77 -11.67
N ARG A 96 10.81 -9.67 -11.27
CA ARG A 96 11.88 -9.04 -12.05
C ARG A 96 13.23 -9.70 -11.81
N GLN A 97 14.19 -9.34 -12.66
CA GLN A 97 15.59 -9.73 -12.48
C GLN A 97 16.22 -8.97 -11.30
N VAL A 98 17.16 -9.62 -10.61
CA VAL A 98 17.80 -9.08 -9.40
C VAL A 98 18.62 -7.80 -9.69
N ASN A 99 19.12 -7.63 -10.92
CA ASN A 99 20.05 -6.55 -11.28
C ASN A 99 19.35 -5.33 -11.90
N ASP A 100 18.04 -5.17 -11.70
CA ASP A 100 17.30 -4.03 -12.23
C ASP A 100 17.52 -2.78 -11.36
N ASN A 101 18.53 -1.99 -11.73
CA ASN A 101 18.92 -0.76 -11.04
C ASN A 101 17.88 0.36 -11.13
N ASN A 102 16.86 0.22 -11.99
CA ASN A 102 15.81 1.22 -12.15
C ASN A 102 14.60 0.97 -11.23
N TRP A 103 14.73 0.05 -10.27
CA TRP A 103 13.67 -0.29 -9.33
C TRP A 103 13.50 0.76 -8.22
N GLN A 104 12.72 1.80 -8.51
CA GLN A 104 12.34 2.82 -7.54
C GLN A 104 10.82 2.82 -7.35
N SER A 105 10.33 1.89 -6.52
CA SER A 105 8.92 1.85 -6.10
C SER A 105 8.70 2.74 -4.88
N LEU A 106 7.48 3.31 -4.76
CA LEU A 106 7.07 4.01 -3.55
C LEU A 106 6.59 3.00 -2.49
N TYR A 107 5.79 2.02 -2.94
CA TYR A 107 5.36 0.88 -2.15
C TYR A 107 5.42 -0.40 -2.98
N GLU A 108 5.97 -1.46 -2.42
CA GLU A 108 6.09 -2.74 -3.12
C GLU A 108 4.79 -3.55 -3.11
N PHE A 109 4.71 -4.53 -4.01
CA PHE A 109 3.67 -5.54 -3.96
C PHE A 109 3.63 -6.20 -2.57
N GLY A 110 2.41 -6.41 -2.05
CA GLY A 110 2.21 -6.99 -0.74
C GLY A 110 2.42 -6.01 0.43
N HIS A 111 2.89 -4.79 0.18
CA HIS A 111 3.00 -3.77 1.22
C HIS A 111 1.62 -3.43 1.79
N GLY A 112 1.54 -3.30 3.10
CA GLY A 112 0.30 -3.01 3.81
C GLY A 112 0.60 -2.71 5.27
N LEU A 113 0.00 -1.62 5.76
CA LEU A 113 0.13 -1.21 7.16
C LEU A 113 -1.00 -1.80 7.99
N SER A 114 -0.68 -2.12 9.23
CA SER A 114 -1.64 -2.54 10.26
C SER A 114 -1.40 -1.71 11.52
N TYR A 115 -2.41 -1.63 12.39
CA TYR A 115 -2.22 -1.00 13.69
C TYR A 115 -1.22 -1.74 14.55
N TRP A 116 -0.92 -3.00 14.24
CA TRP A 116 -0.01 -3.82 15.03
C TRP A 116 1.23 -4.15 14.19
N THR A 117 2.41 -4.09 14.80
CA THR A 117 3.65 -4.59 14.21
C THR A 117 3.77 -6.08 14.47
N PHE A 118 4.06 -6.84 13.43
CA PHE A 118 4.25 -8.29 13.50
C PHE A 118 5.74 -8.61 13.44
N ALA A 119 6.26 -9.25 14.49
CA ALA A 119 7.57 -9.90 14.43
C ALA A 119 7.39 -11.37 14.02
N TYR A 120 8.19 -11.83 13.05
CA TYR A 120 8.18 -13.22 12.58
C TYR A 120 9.47 -13.93 13.01
N SER A 121 9.36 -15.19 13.41
CA SER A 121 10.53 -16.04 13.66
C SER A 121 11.16 -16.53 12.36
N ASN A 122 12.36 -17.10 12.46
CA ASN A 122 12.97 -17.84 11.36
C ASN A 122 12.02 -18.90 10.81
N ILE A 123 12.07 -19.10 9.49
CA ILE A 123 11.24 -20.07 8.78
C ILE A 123 11.76 -21.47 9.13
N THR A 124 10.89 -22.32 9.67
CA THR A 124 11.20 -23.73 9.92
C THR A 124 10.64 -24.56 8.78
N VAL A 125 11.48 -25.43 8.22
CA VAL A 125 11.16 -26.22 7.03
C VAL A 125 11.26 -27.70 7.38
N SER A 126 10.28 -28.51 6.95
CA SER A 126 10.22 -29.95 7.30
C SER A 126 11.30 -30.81 6.64
N SER A 127 11.85 -30.36 5.50
CA SER A 127 12.90 -31.07 4.75
C SER A 127 13.64 -30.07 3.87
N THR A 128 14.95 -30.25 3.70
CA THR A 128 15.80 -29.47 2.79
C THR A 128 15.67 -29.91 1.33
N THR A 129 15.04 -31.06 1.07
CA THR A 129 14.91 -31.63 -0.27
C THR A 129 13.45 -31.59 -0.72
N LEU A 130 13.18 -30.85 -1.79
CA LEU A 130 11.90 -30.79 -2.48
C LEU A 130 11.85 -31.86 -3.56
N THR A 131 10.89 -32.79 -3.48
CA THR A 131 10.60 -33.74 -4.57
C THR A 131 9.13 -33.65 -4.94
N PRO A 132 8.74 -33.91 -6.22
CA PRO A 132 7.34 -33.80 -6.65
C PRO A 132 6.36 -34.68 -5.85
N LYS A 133 6.85 -35.76 -5.24
CA LYS A 133 6.06 -36.69 -4.42
C LYS A 133 5.98 -36.30 -2.94
N HIS A 134 6.86 -35.43 -2.45
CA HIS A 134 6.93 -35.05 -1.03
C HIS A 134 6.95 -33.53 -0.88
N PRO A 135 5.78 -32.90 -0.63
CA PRO A 135 5.70 -31.46 -0.42
C PRO A 135 6.39 -31.08 0.89
N VAL A 136 7.13 -29.98 0.86
CA VAL A 136 7.80 -29.44 2.04
C VAL A 136 6.87 -28.46 2.75
N LYS A 137 6.70 -28.63 4.06
CA LYS A 137 5.93 -27.71 4.90
C LYS A 137 6.87 -26.67 5.49
N ALA A 138 6.57 -25.39 5.25
CA ALA A 138 7.21 -24.27 5.91
C ALA A 138 6.25 -23.70 6.96
N SER A 139 6.75 -23.46 8.17
CA SER A 139 6.00 -22.82 9.25
C SER A 139 6.73 -21.56 9.71
N VAL A 140 5.96 -20.54 10.06
CA VAL A 140 6.44 -19.27 10.60
C VAL A 140 5.63 -18.94 11.83
N ARG A 141 6.31 -18.62 12.94
CA ARG A 141 5.65 -18.21 14.18
C ARG A 141 5.65 -16.68 14.26
N SER A 142 4.51 -16.09 14.60
CA SER A 142 4.46 -14.68 14.99
C SER A 142 4.86 -14.57 16.46
N LEU A 143 5.90 -13.76 16.73
CA LEU A 143 6.53 -13.65 18.05
C LEU A 143 5.86 -12.58 18.91
N SER A 144 5.38 -11.50 18.33
CA SER A 144 4.71 -10.44 19.07
C SER A 144 3.83 -9.57 18.18
N MET A 145 2.80 -9.00 18.80
CA MET A 145 1.90 -8.01 18.24
C MET A 145 1.97 -6.79 19.16
N LEU A 146 2.68 -5.75 18.72
CA LEU A 146 2.80 -4.49 19.44
C LEU A 146 1.94 -3.44 18.74
N LEU A 147 1.22 -2.62 19.50
CA LEU A 147 0.40 -1.54 18.95
C LEU A 147 1.33 -0.48 18.33
N SER A 148 1.40 -0.49 16.99
CA SER A 148 2.09 0.51 16.21
C SER A 148 1.18 1.72 16.05
N ARG A 149 1.69 2.90 16.39
CA ARG A 149 1.03 4.15 16.03
C ARG A 149 1.23 4.34 14.54
N ILE A 150 0.16 4.13 13.75
CA ILE A 150 0.15 4.43 12.30
C ILE A 150 0.47 5.91 12.03
N CYS A 151 0.32 6.78 13.03
CA CYS A 151 0.84 8.14 13.04
C CYS A 151 1.58 8.41 14.37
N ALA A 152 2.91 8.27 14.38
CA ALA A 152 3.78 8.97 15.33
C ALA A 152 4.51 10.08 14.56
N PRO A 153 4.77 11.24 15.21
CA PRO A 153 5.19 12.48 14.56
C PRO A 153 6.51 12.39 13.80
#